data_AF-A0A258DX60-F1
#
_entry.id   AF-A0A258DX60-F1
#
_cell.length_a   1.000
_cell.length_b   1.000
_cell.length_c   1.000
_cell.angle_alpha   90.00
_cell.angle_beta   90.00
_cell.angle_gamma   90.00
#
_symmetry.space_group_name_H-M   'P 1'
#
loop_
_entity.id
_entity.type
_entity.pdbx_description
1 polymer ?
#
loop_
_entity_poly.entity_id
_entity_poly.type
_entity_poly.pdbx_seq_one_letter_code
_entity_poly.pdbx_strand_id
1 'polypeptide(L)'
;DAVYFGEVSLTGAVRPVSQTPARLKEAAKLGFTRAVIPSAAEGLDGVLSVETVSSLAALVASIAARAPRRAAMPAPEMSEQEEG
;
A
#
# COMPACT_ATOMS: atom_id res chain seq x y z
N ASP A 1 -3.19 4.75 9.36
CA ASP A 1 -3.34 3.35 8.91
C ASP A 1 -4.16 3.21 7.63
N ALA A 2 -4.16 2.02 7.01
CA ALA A 2 -4.92 1.74 5.79
C ALA A 2 -5.56 0.34 5.85
N VAL A 3 -6.70 0.16 5.18
CA VAL A 3 -7.36 -1.14 4.97
C VAL A 3 -7.22 -1.61 3.53
N TYR A 4 -7.23 -2.92 3.31
CA TYR A 4 -7.10 -3.53 2.00
C TYR A 4 -8.25 -4.52 1.78
N PHE A 5 -8.94 -4.40 0.66
CA PHE A 5 -10.02 -5.31 0.26
C PHE A 5 -9.73 -5.92 -1.10
N GLY A 6 -10.11 -7.17 -1.27
CA GLY A 6 -9.95 -7.92 -2.51
C GLY A 6 -9.70 -9.39 -2.24
N GLU A 7 -10.01 -10.22 -3.24
CA GLU A 7 -9.59 -11.62 -3.29
C GLU A 7 -8.47 -11.78 -4.32
N VAL A 8 -7.56 -12.71 -4.09
CA VAL A 8 -6.42 -12.97 -4.97
C VAL A 8 -6.66 -14.27 -5.73
N SER A 9 -6.63 -14.20 -7.06
CA SER A 9 -6.66 -15.37 -7.93
C SER A 9 -5.28 -16.03 -8.00
N LEU A 10 -5.22 -17.32 -8.38
CA LEU A 10 -3.94 -18.03 -8.58
C LEU A 10 -3.04 -17.37 -9.64
N THR A 11 -3.64 -16.67 -10.61
CA THR A 11 -2.92 -15.91 -11.64
C THR A 11 -2.41 -14.55 -11.14
N GLY A 12 -2.68 -14.19 -9.88
CA GLY A 12 -2.29 -12.91 -9.28
C GLY A 12 -3.24 -11.75 -9.57
N ALA A 13 -4.38 -11.96 -10.24
CA ALA A 13 -5.41 -10.95 -10.41
C ALA A 13 -6.11 -10.64 -9.07
N VAL A 14 -6.39 -9.36 -8.81
CA VAL A 14 -7.13 -8.90 -7.62
C VAL A 14 -8.58 -8.63 -8.02
N ARG A 15 -9.54 -9.28 -7.36
CA ARG A 15 -10.96 -9.21 -7.72
C ARG A 15 -11.82 -8.61 -6.59
N PRO A 16 -12.96 -7.98 -6.94
CA PRO A 16 -13.91 -7.42 -5.97
C PRO A 16 -14.41 -8.44 -4.97
N VAL A 17 -14.50 -8.03 -3.70
CA VAL A 17 -15.22 -8.76 -2.67
C VAL A 17 -16.64 -8.24 -2.53
N SER A 18 -17.54 -9.07 -1.99
CA SER A 18 -18.91 -8.67 -1.72
C SER A 18 -19.00 -7.53 -0.69
N GLN A 19 -19.97 -6.65 -0.91
CA GLN A 19 -20.31 -5.53 -0.02
C GLN A 19 -19.14 -4.57 0.27
N THR A 20 -18.29 -4.30 -0.74
CA THR A 20 -17.17 -3.35 -0.62
C THR A 20 -17.58 -1.99 -0.01
N PRO A 21 -18.71 -1.36 -0.41
CA PRO A 21 -19.13 -0.10 0.20
C PRO A 21 -19.44 -0.20 1.70
N ALA A 22 -20.10 -1.27 2.16
CA ALA A 22 -20.41 -1.44 3.58
C ALA A 22 -19.14 -1.59 4.42
N ARG A 23 -18.15 -2.35 3.91
CA ARG A 23 -16.85 -2.54 4.57
C ARG A 23 -16.04 -1.26 4.68
N LEU A 24 -16.05 -0.42 3.65
CA LEU A 24 -15.39 0.89 3.65
C LEU A 24 -16.05 1.86 4.66
N LYS A 25 -17.39 1.88 4.76
CA LYS A 25 -18.08 2.68 5.79
C LYS A 25 -17.68 2.27 7.19
N GLU A 26 -17.55 0.96 7.43
CA GLU A 26 -17.12 0.46 8.74
C GLU A 26 -15.66 0.80 9.04
N ALA A 27 -14.76 0.65 8.05
CA ALA A 27 -13.36 1.06 8.20
C ALA A 27 -13.23 2.54 8.57
N ALA A 28 -14.05 3.41 7.96
CA ALA A 28 -14.06 4.83 8.31
C ALA A 28 -14.50 5.09 9.75
N LYS A 29 -15.53 4.40 10.24
CA LYS A 29 -15.96 4.50 11.65
C LYS A 29 -14.89 4.05 12.63
N LEU A 30 -14.08 3.06 12.24
CA LEU A 30 -12.96 2.57 13.03
C LEU A 30 -11.72 3.49 12.97
N GLY A 31 -11.80 4.61 12.23
CA GLY A 31 -10.75 5.62 12.19
C GLY A 31 -9.67 5.38 11.13
N PHE A 32 -9.86 4.43 10.22
CA PHE A 32 -8.99 4.33 9.04
C PHE A 32 -9.19 5.55 8.13
N THR A 33 -8.13 5.99 7.46
CA THR A 33 -8.16 7.16 6.57
C THR A 33 -7.90 6.81 5.10
N ARG A 34 -7.40 5.59 4.85
CA ARG A 34 -7.04 5.10 3.52
C ARG A 34 -7.59 3.70 3.29
N ALA A 35 -7.97 3.42 2.06
CA ALA A 35 -8.35 2.09 1.62
C ALA A 35 -7.74 1.76 0.26
N VAL A 36 -7.36 0.49 0.08
CA VAL A 36 -6.98 -0.07 -1.23
C VAL A 36 -8.02 -1.11 -1.62
N ILE A 37 -8.62 -0.95 -2.80
CA ILE A 37 -9.68 -1.85 -3.29
C ILE A 37 -9.36 -2.36 -4.70
N PRO A 38 -10.03 -3.41 -5.18
CA PRO A 38 -9.83 -3.90 -6.54
C PRO A 38 -10.29 -2.85 -7.56
N SER A 39 -9.62 -2.69 -8.70
CA SER A 39 -9.99 -1.68 -9.72
C SER A 39 -11.39 -1.85 -10.30
N ALA A 40 -11.97 -3.04 -10.22
CA ALA A 40 -13.34 -3.32 -10.64
C ALA A 40 -14.38 -3.15 -9.51
N ALA A 41 -13.96 -2.73 -8.31
CA ALA A 41 -14.86 -2.48 -7.19
C ALA A 41 -15.25 -1.01 -7.11
N GLU A 42 -16.48 -0.75 -6.71
CA GLU A 42 -16.93 0.63 -6.44
C GLU A 42 -16.40 1.10 -5.08
N GLY A 43 -15.75 2.26 -5.10
CA GLY A 43 -15.29 2.94 -3.91
C GLY A 43 -16.39 3.70 -3.18
N LEU A 44 -15.99 4.45 -2.15
CA LEU A 44 -16.85 5.41 -1.46
C LEU A 44 -16.16 6.76 -1.44
N ASP A 45 -16.64 7.66 -2.30
CA ASP A 45 -16.10 9.01 -2.42
C ASP A 45 -16.30 9.79 -1.13
N GLY A 46 -15.30 10.59 -0.76
CA GLY A 46 -15.38 11.55 0.35
C GLY A 46 -15.29 10.97 1.76
N VAL A 47 -15.25 9.65 1.94
CA VAL A 47 -15.15 9.01 3.27
C VAL A 47 -13.72 8.57 3.60
N LEU A 48 -13.03 7.97 2.63
CA LEU A 48 -11.65 7.48 2.74
C LEU A 48 -10.87 7.90 1.49
N SER A 49 -9.55 8.08 1.61
CA SER A 49 -8.70 8.12 0.41
C SER A 49 -8.61 6.72 -0.17
N VAL A 50 -9.26 6.50 -1.32
CA VAL A 50 -9.32 5.20 -1.98
C VAL A 50 -8.29 5.11 -3.10
N GLU A 51 -7.46 4.07 -3.05
CA GLU A 51 -6.58 3.64 -4.14
C GLU A 51 -7.11 2.34 -4.74
N THR A 52 -6.88 2.13 -6.04
CA THR A 52 -7.31 0.89 -6.69
C THR A 52 -6.12 0.05 -7.17
N VAL A 53 -6.31 -1.27 -7.19
CA VAL A 53 -5.30 -2.21 -7.69
C VAL A 53 -5.93 -3.34 -8.50
N SER A 54 -5.24 -3.77 -9.57
CA SER A 54 -5.72 -4.83 -10.46
C SER A 54 -4.97 -6.16 -10.32
N SER A 55 -3.76 -6.15 -9.74
CA SER A 55 -2.94 -7.36 -9.57
C SER A 55 -2.09 -7.32 -8.30
N LEU A 56 -1.74 -8.50 -7.78
CA LEU A 56 -0.87 -8.65 -6.62
C LEU A 56 0.52 -8.05 -6.89
N ALA A 57 1.05 -8.23 -8.10
CA ALA A 57 2.33 -7.65 -8.49
C ALA A 57 2.31 -6.12 -8.41
N ALA A 58 1.25 -5.48 -8.90
CA ALA A 58 1.09 -4.02 -8.80
C ALA A 58 0.98 -3.55 -7.33
N LEU A 59 0.27 -4.31 -6.49
CA LEU A 59 0.18 -4.03 -5.05
C LEU A 59 1.56 -4.05 -4.39
N VAL A 60 2.33 -5.13 -4.63
CA VAL A 60 3.69 -5.29 -4.09
C VAL A 60 4.60 -4.16 -4.55
N ALA A 61 4.58 -3.83 -5.84
CA ALA A 61 5.38 -2.73 -6.39
C ALA A 61 5.04 -1.38 -5.73
N SER A 62 3.74 -1.10 -5.52
CA SER A 62 3.27 0.12 -4.86
C SER A 62 3.75 0.21 -3.41
N ILE A 63 3.71 -0.90 -2.66
CA ILE A 63 4.22 -0.96 -1.28
C ILE A 63 5.74 -0.78 -1.25
N ALA A 64 6.48 -1.47 -2.13
CA ALA A 64 7.93 -1.40 -2.21
C ALA A 64 8.41 0.02 -2.57
N ALA A 65 7.73 0.71 -3.47
CA ALA A 65 8.04 2.09 -3.85
C ALA A 65 7.84 3.10 -2.71
N ARG A 66 6.97 2.80 -1.74
CA ARG A 66 6.72 3.63 -0.55
C ARG A 66 7.68 3.34 0.59
N ALA A 67 8.43 2.25 0.53
CA ALA A 67 9.40 1.93 1.57
C ALA A 67 10.41 3.08 1.69
N PRO A 68 10.75 3.52 2.92
CA PRO A 68 11.76 4.55 3.09
C PRO A 68 13.02 4.09 2.36
N ARG A 69 13.52 4.88 1.41
CA ARG A 69 14.82 4.62 0.80
C ARG A 69 15.78 4.48 1.97
N ARG A 70 16.36 3.28 2.15
CA ARG A 70 17.38 3.02 3.17
C ARG A 70 18.32 4.23 3.09
N ALA A 71 18.29 5.07 4.12
CA ALA A 71 19.06 6.30 4.13
C ALA A 71 20.44 5.91 3.66
N ALA A 72 20.91 6.54 2.58
CA ALA A 72 22.20 6.22 1.99
C ALA A 72 23.18 6.14 3.16
N MET A 73 23.69 4.93 3.43
CA MET A 73 24.58 4.73 4.57
C MET A 73 25.70 5.76 4.37
N PRO A 74 26.01 6.60 5.37
CA PRO A 74 27.15 7.49 5.23
C PRO A 74 28.34 6.63 4.83
N ALA A 75 29.04 7.04 3.78
CA ALA A 75 30.24 6.37 3.33
C ALA A 75 31.14 6.15 4.55
N PRO A 76 31.81 4.99 4.67
CA PRO A 76 32.75 4.79 5.76
C PRO A 76 33.73 5.97 5.73
N GLU A 77 33.76 6.76 6.80
CA GLU A 77 34.80 7.77 6.99
C GLU A 77 36.12 6.99 6.98
N MET A 78 36.82 7.07 5.84
CA MET A 78 38.23 6.75 5.80
C MET A 78 38.90 7.75 6.72
N SER A 79 39.19 7.30 7.94
CA SER A 79 40.15 7.97 8.79
C SER A 79 41.48 7.94 8.03
N GLU A 80 41.86 9.10 7.51
CA GLU A 80 43.24 9.38 7.15
C GLU A 80 44.04 9.29 8.46
N GLN A 81 44.44 8.07 8.81
CA GLN A 81 45.46 7.82 9.80
C GLN A 81 46.78 8.31 9.21
N GLU A 82 47.09 9.54 9.60
CA GLU A 82 48.41 10.00 10.05
C GLU A 82 49.46 8.87 10.17
N GLU A 83 50.36 8.81 9.19
CA GLU A 83 51.77 8.41 9.33
C GLU A 83 52.51 9.31 8.33
N GLY A 84 53.51 10.11 8.69
CA GLY A 84 54.62 9.80 9.59
C GLY A 84 55.89 9.80 8.76
#